data_AF-A0A3B9XCT2-F1
#
_entry.id   AF-A0A3B9XCT2-F1
#
_cell.length_a   1.000
_cell.length_b   1.000
_cell.length_c   1.000
_cell.angle_alpha   90.00
_cell.angle_beta   90.00
_cell.angle_gamma   90.00
#
_symmetry.space_group_name_H-M   'P 1'
#
loop_
_entity.id
_entity.type
_entity.pdbx_description
1 polymer ?
#
loop_
_entity_poly.entity_id
_entity_poly.type
_entity_poly.pdbx_seq_one_letter_code
_entity_poly.pdbx_strand_id
1 'polypeptide(L)'
;MALDRDAVTYVVQVAYADKLKSYKWSFPFIGAVPYKGYFIKEMAQEEAAKFPPEEYDTWVRGVKAYSTLGWFKDPLTSPMLKYSDQDLVEVIIHELTHTTIYLKNAADFNERLATFVGVQGAKMFFQSREGSDSKTAKLIDQEQLDLNAFSHFISEELAQLKEWYNTHSSEEIRKEKE
;
A
#
# COMPACT_ATOMS: atom_id res chain seq x y z
N MET A 1 -22.85 -4.73 -7.39
CA MET A 1 -22.63 -5.00 -8.82
C MET A 1 -21.33 -5.75 -8.92
N ALA A 2 -21.37 -7.05 -9.24
CA ALA A 2 -20.16 -7.87 -9.35
C ALA A 2 -19.32 -7.34 -10.53
N LEU A 3 -18.07 -7.01 -10.26
CA LEU A 3 -17.14 -6.55 -11.29
C LEU A 3 -16.47 -7.79 -11.88
N ASP A 4 -16.71 -8.07 -13.17
CA ASP A 4 -16.04 -9.12 -13.94
C ASP A 4 -14.64 -8.63 -14.39
N ARG A 5 -13.80 -8.28 -13.41
CA ARG A 5 -12.43 -7.81 -13.61
C ARG A 5 -11.57 -8.11 -12.38
N ASP A 6 -10.34 -8.56 -12.61
CA ASP A 6 -9.38 -8.96 -11.56
C ASP A 6 -8.84 -7.80 -10.71
N ALA A 7 -9.05 -6.55 -11.15
CA ALA A 7 -8.66 -5.33 -10.44
C ALA A 7 -9.79 -4.29 -10.49
N VAL A 8 -9.97 -3.54 -9.41
CA VAL A 8 -11.00 -2.49 -9.28
C VAL A 8 -10.45 -1.14 -9.73
N THR A 9 -9.16 -0.92 -9.47
CA THR A 9 -8.39 0.25 -9.87
C THR A 9 -6.98 -0.17 -10.27
N TYR A 10 -6.34 0.64 -11.10
CA TYR A 10 -4.94 0.54 -11.45
C TYR A 10 -4.19 1.69 -10.81
N VAL A 11 -3.08 1.38 -10.16
CA VAL A 11 -2.25 2.38 -9.49
C VAL A 11 -0.93 2.49 -10.22
N VAL A 12 -0.54 3.73 -10.51
CA VAL A 12 0.74 4.11 -11.06
C VAL A 12 1.65 4.55 -9.91
N GLN A 13 2.83 3.96 -9.84
CA GLN A 13 3.92 4.39 -8.99
C GLN A 13 5.11 4.77 -9.86
N VAL A 14 5.80 5.83 -9.47
CA VAL A 14 6.97 6.33 -10.18
C VAL A 14 8.07 6.60 -9.16
N ALA A 15 9.28 6.15 -9.47
CA ALA A 15 10.49 6.46 -8.71
C ALA A 15 11.56 7.03 -9.65
N TYR A 16 12.50 7.79 -9.11
CA TYR A 16 13.66 8.21 -9.89
C TYR A 16 14.56 7.00 -10.17
N ALA A 17 15.02 6.86 -11.40
CA ALA A 17 15.81 5.70 -11.81
C ALA A 17 17.19 5.63 -11.11
N ASP A 18 17.68 6.75 -10.59
CA ASP A 18 19.02 6.89 -10.02
C ASP A 18 19.04 7.10 -8.49
N LYS A 19 17.90 6.94 -7.80
CA LYS A 19 17.83 7.09 -6.34
C LYS A 19 16.59 6.41 -5.77
N LEU A 20 16.69 5.91 -4.53
CA LEU A 20 15.54 5.38 -3.77
C LEU A 20 14.60 6.49 -3.29
N LYS A 21 13.91 7.15 -4.24
CA LYS A 21 12.96 8.21 -3.97
C LYS A 21 11.78 8.10 -4.92
N SER A 22 10.57 8.06 -4.37
CA SER A 22 9.34 8.13 -5.16
C SER A 22 9.09 9.54 -5.67
N TYR A 23 8.60 9.64 -6.90
CA TYR A 23 7.89 10.81 -7.39
C TYR A 23 6.58 10.95 -6.61
N LYS A 24 6.13 12.19 -6.36
CA LYS A 24 4.87 12.46 -5.66
C LYS A 24 3.95 13.33 -6.50
N TRP A 25 2.69 12.93 -6.59
CA TRP A 25 1.62 13.75 -7.16
C TRP A 25 1.03 14.64 -6.07
N SER A 26 0.85 15.92 -6.37
CA SER A 26 0.27 16.90 -5.45
C SER A 26 -1.20 17.13 -5.76
N PHE A 27 -2.06 16.95 -4.75
CA PHE A 27 -3.49 17.21 -4.83
C PHE A 27 -3.89 18.30 -3.82
N PRO A 28 -4.76 19.27 -4.18
CA PRO A 28 -5.05 20.45 -3.35
C PRO A 28 -5.48 20.16 -1.89
N PHE A 29 -6.26 19.10 -1.70
CA PHE A 29 -6.81 18.74 -0.39
C PHE A 29 -6.04 17.62 0.31
N ILE A 30 -5.48 16.67 -0.45
CA ILE A 30 -4.81 15.46 0.07
C ILE A 30 -3.33 15.72 0.40
N GLY A 31 -2.67 16.59 -0.37
CA GLY A 31 -1.23 16.79 -0.30
C GLY A 31 -0.47 15.94 -1.33
N ALA A 32 0.80 15.67 -1.06
CA ALA A 32 1.69 14.94 -1.96
C ALA A 32 1.69 13.44 -1.64
N VAL A 33 1.27 12.60 -2.59
CA VAL A 33 1.20 11.13 -2.44
C VAL A 33 2.07 10.40 -3.47
N PRO A 34 2.67 9.24 -3.13
CA PRO A 34 3.64 8.55 -3.99
C PRO A 34 3.00 7.64 -5.04
N TYR A 35 1.69 7.79 -5.29
CA TYR A 35 0.96 6.97 -6.26
C TYR A 35 -0.23 7.73 -6.84
N LYS A 36 -0.72 7.29 -8.00
CA LYS A 36 -1.93 7.84 -8.64
C LYS A 36 -2.82 6.72 -9.17
N GLY A 37 -4.10 6.75 -8.80
CA GLY A 37 -5.09 5.74 -9.16
C GLY A 37 -5.89 6.08 -10.42
N TYR A 38 -6.27 5.05 -11.17
CA TYR A 38 -7.12 5.11 -12.36
C TYR A 38 -8.11 3.95 -12.37
N PHE A 39 -9.33 4.17 -12.86
CA PHE A 39 -10.33 3.10 -13.03
C PHE A 39 -10.18 2.32 -14.34
N ILE A 40 -9.43 2.89 -15.30
CA ILE A 40 -9.18 2.35 -16.64
C ILE A 40 -7.68 2.07 -16.73
N LYS A 41 -7.31 0.84 -17.11
CA LYS A 41 -5.90 0.39 -17.14
C LYS A 41 -5.07 1.22 -18.12
N GLU A 42 -5.66 1.50 -19.27
CA GLU A 42 -5.05 2.23 -20.37
C GLU A 42 -4.65 3.63 -19.92
N MET A 43 -5.50 4.32 -19.13
CA MET A 43 -5.16 5.63 -18.55
C MET A 43 -3.97 5.55 -17.57
N ALA A 44 -3.86 4.46 -16.81
CA ALA A 44 -2.72 4.25 -15.91
C ALA A 44 -1.42 4.02 -16.72
N GLN A 45 -1.51 3.28 -17.82
CA GLN A 45 -0.38 3.04 -18.73
C GLN A 45 0.04 4.33 -19.45
N GLU A 46 -0.92 5.13 -19.92
CA GLU A 46 -0.66 6.46 -20.51
C GLU A 46 0.01 7.41 -19.52
N GLU A 47 -0.39 7.40 -18.25
CA GLU A 47 0.27 8.19 -17.22
C GLU A 47 1.70 7.71 -16.97
N ALA A 48 1.93 6.40 -16.86
CA ALA A 48 3.26 5.84 -16.70
C ALA A 48 4.18 6.20 -17.89
N ALA A 49 3.66 6.17 -19.12
CA ALA A 49 4.39 6.51 -20.33
C ALA A 49 4.83 7.99 -20.41
N LYS A 50 4.32 8.89 -19.54
CA LYS A 50 4.78 10.29 -19.47
C LYS A 50 6.15 10.44 -18.82
N PHE A 51 6.66 9.39 -18.18
CA PHE A 51 7.93 9.40 -17.47
C PHE A 51 8.98 8.66 -18.31
N PRO A 52 10.04 9.36 -18.78
CA PRO A 52 11.10 8.74 -19.57
C PRO A 52 11.84 7.66 -18.76
N PRO A 53 12.08 6.47 -19.32
CA PRO A 53 12.74 5.36 -18.62
C PRO A 53 14.19 5.68 -18.24
N GLU A 54 14.84 6.63 -18.91
CA GLU A 54 16.21 7.06 -18.60
C GLU A 54 16.29 7.83 -17.26
N GLU A 55 15.17 8.41 -16.82
CA GLU A 55 15.08 9.23 -15.61
C GLU A 55 14.22 8.59 -14.51
N TYR A 56 13.28 7.71 -14.86
CA TYR A 56 12.30 7.17 -13.94
C TYR A 56 12.03 5.68 -14.14
N ASP A 57 11.86 4.98 -13.03
CA ASP A 57 11.27 3.65 -13.01
C ASP A 57 9.75 3.80 -12.79
N THR A 58 8.95 3.17 -13.66
CA THR A 58 7.48 3.21 -13.54
C THR A 58 6.91 1.82 -13.32
N TRP A 59 5.87 1.73 -12.48
CA TRP A 59 5.16 0.49 -12.23
C TRP A 59 3.65 0.74 -12.22
N VAL A 60 2.93 -0.05 -13.03
CA VAL A 60 1.47 -0.05 -13.07
C VAL A 60 0.98 -1.37 -12.53
N ARG A 61 0.21 -1.34 -11.45
CA ARG A 61 -0.35 -2.55 -10.83
C ARG A 61 -1.87 -2.45 -10.70
N GLY A 62 -2.54 -3.57 -10.95
CA GLY A 62 -3.95 -3.72 -10.58
C GLY A 62 -4.07 -3.89 -9.07
N VAL A 63 -4.98 -3.14 -8.45
CA VAL A 63 -5.28 -3.26 -7.02
C VAL A 63 -6.67 -3.87 -6.85
N LYS A 64 -6.70 -4.93 -6.05
CA LYS A 64 -7.91 -5.70 -5.76
C LYS A 64 -8.82 -4.99 -4.75
N ALA A 65 -8.23 -4.21 -3.87
CA ALA A 65 -8.89 -3.31 -2.93
C ALA A 65 -8.53 -1.87 -3.29
N TYR A 66 -9.51 -0.96 -3.30
CA TYR A 66 -9.26 0.47 -3.41
C TYR A 66 -9.79 1.12 -2.15
N SER A 67 -8.91 1.81 -1.44
CA SER A 67 -9.26 2.77 -0.40
C SER A 67 -9.17 4.16 -1.01
N THR A 68 -10.22 4.96 -0.87
CA THR A 68 -10.18 6.39 -1.19
C THR A 68 -9.57 7.21 -0.07
N LEU A 69 -8.89 6.57 0.90
CA LEU A 69 -8.39 7.23 2.10
C LEU A 69 -9.53 7.95 2.85
N GLY A 70 -10.75 7.38 2.83
CA GLY A 70 -11.93 7.90 3.52
C GLY A 70 -12.70 9.04 2.85
N TRP A 71 -12.43 9.39 1.58
CA TRP A 71 -13.10 10.51 0.90
C TRP A 71 -14.40 10.12 0.19
N PHE A 72 -14.58 8.84 -0.14
CA PHE A 72 -15.83 8.29 -0.66
C PHE A 72 -16.27 7.09 0.19
N LYS A 73 -17.52 6.65 0.01
CA LYS A 73 -17.95 5.36 0.55
C LYS A 73 -17.14 4.28 -0.16
N ASP A 74 -16.05 3.82 0.45
CA ASP A 74 -15.23 2.74 -0.07
C ASP A 74 -16.10 1.49 -0.16
N PRO A 75 -16.54 1.09 -1.37
CA PRO A 75 -17.43 -0.06 -1.47
C PRO A 75 -16.61 -1.29 -1.14
N LEU A 76 -17.17 -2.21 -0.35
CA LEU A 76 -16.66 -3.58 -0.27
C LEU A 76 -16.61 -4.12 -1.70
N THR A 77 -15.40 -4.22 -2.24
CA THR A 77 -15.22 -4.62 -3.63
C THR A 77 -15.29 -6.13 -3.73
N SER A 78 -15.81 -6.66 -4.84
CA SER A 78 -15.93 -8.12 -5.03
C SER A 78 -14.60 -8.89 -4.83
N PRO A 79 -13.41 -8.34 -5.11
CA PRO A 79 -12.15 -9.02 -4.76
C PRO A 79 -11.85 -9.07 -3.26
N MET A 80 -12.32 -8.12 -2.45
CA MET A 80 -12.22 -8.20 -0.98
C MET A 80 -13.00 -9.39 -0.42
N LEU A 81 -14.04 -9.86 -1.12
CA LEU A 81 -14.77 -11.08 -0.74
C LEU A 81 -13.98 -12.38 -0.97
N LYS A 82 -12.80 -12.30 -1.60
CA LYS A 82 -11.87 -13.45 -1.72
C LYS A 82 -10.85 -13.50 -0.59
N TYR A 83 -10.87 -12.52 0.32
CA TYR A 83 -9.97 -12.48 1.46
C TYR A 83 -10.37 -13.52 2.50
N SER A 84 -9.41 -13.90 3.35
CA SER A 84 -9.74 -14.64 4.57
C SER A 84 -10.63 -13.76 5.47
N ASP A 85 -11.39 -14.39 6.38
CA ASP A 85 -12.27 -13.64 7.27
C ASP A 85 -11.48 -12.63 8.13
N GLN A 86 -10.26 -12.99 8.57
CA GLN A 86 -9.41 -12.09 9.35
C GLN A 86 -8.93 -10.88 8.55
N ASP A 87 -8.45 -11.11 7.33
CA ASP A 87 -7.98 -10.04 6.44
C ASP A 87 -9.12 -9.07 6.10
N LEU A 88 -10.33 -9.61 5.87
CA LEU A 88 -11.50 -8.79 5.56
C LEU A 88 -11.89 -7.90 6.75
N VAL A 89 -11.92 -8.44 7.96
CA VAL A 89 -12.23 -7.66 9.17
C VAL A 89 -11.17 -6.60 9.43
N GLU A 90 -9.88 -6.96 9.31
CA GLU A 90 -8.77 -6.02 9.44
C GLU A 90 -8.92 -4.85 8.46
N VAL A 91 -9.14 -5.14 7.18
CA VAL A 91 -9.31 -4.13 6.14
C VAL A 91 -10.51 -3.23 6.43
N ILE A 92 -11.66 -3.79 6.83
CA ILE A 92 -12.83 -2.98 7.17
C ILE A 92 -12.50 -1.98 8.30
N ILE A 93 -11.81 -2.43 9.33
CA ILE A 93 -11.45 -1.57 10.48
C ILE A 93 -10.38 -0.54 10.09
N HIS A 94 -9.42 -0.92 9.23
CA HIS A 94 -8.44 -0.02 8.64
C HIS A 94 -9.12 1.16 7.92
N GLU A 95 -10.06 0.88 7.02
CA GLU A 95 -10.76 1.94 6.27
C GLU A 95 -11.65 2.81 7.16
N LEU A 96 -12.30 2.21 8.16
CA LEU A 96 -13.06 2.97 9.17
C LEU A 96 -12.16 3.90 9.98
N THR A 97 -10.89 3.52 10.19
CA THR A 97 -9.91 4.37 10.88
C THR A 97 -9.60 5.62 10.06
N HIS A 98 -9.37 5.48 8.75
CA HIS A 98 -9.18 6.64 7.86
C HIS A 98 -10.38 7.58 7.85
N THR A 99 -11.60 7.03 7.90
CA THR A 99 -12.84 7.82 7.97
C THR A 99 -12.97 8.57 9.31
N THR A 100 -12.36 8.06 10.38
CA THR A 100 -12.45 8.62 11.73
C THR A 100 -11.35 9.64 12.02
N ILE A 101 -10.12 9.37 11.59
CA ILE A 101 -8.95 10.21 11.85
C ILE A 101 -8.02 10.23 10.64
N TYR A 102 -7.72 11.44 10.17
CA TYR A 102 -6.82 11.67 9.04
C TYR A 102 -6.06 13.00 9.22
N LEU A 103 -4.73 12.94 9.26
CA LEU A 103 -3.87 14.10 9.37
C LEU A 103 -3.32 14.51 7.98
N LYS A 104 -3.57 15.76 7.58
CA LYS A 104 -3.10 16.30 6.28
C LYS A 104 -1.57 16.27 6.19
N ASN A 105 -1.06 15.93 5.01
CA ASN A 105 0.39 15.81 4.70
C ASN A 105 1.16 14.76 5.53
N ALA A 106 0.47 13.86 6.23
CA ALA A 106 1.08 12.85 7.08
C ALA A 106 0.69 11.43 6.64
N ALA A 107 0.82 11.14 5.34
CA ALA A 107 0.41 9.86 4.75
C ALA A 107 0.99 8.65 5.52
N ASP A 108 2.31 8.62 5.74
CA ASP A 108 2.97 7.52 6.47
C ASP A 108 2.40 7.32 7.88
N PHE A 109 2.01 8.40 8.56
CA PHE A 109 1.38 8.30 9.88
C PHE A 109 -0.03 7.75 9.79
N ASN A 110 -0.84 8.25 8.85
CA ASN A 110 -2.23 7.82 8.66
C ASN A 110 -2.29 6.32 8.35
N GLU A 111 -1.44 5.83 7.44
CA GLU A 111 -1.37 4.41 7.08
C GLU A 111 -0.95 3.56 8.29
N ARG A 112 0.12 3.95 9.01
CA ARG A 112 0.59 3.21 10.20
C ARG A 112 -0.47 3.14 11.29
N LEU A 113 -1.21 4.24 11.50
CA LEU A 113 -2.31 4.28 12.47
C LEU A 113 -3.45 3.35 12.04
N ALA A 114 -3.89 3.43 10.79
CA ALA A 114 -4.96 2.59 10.26
C ALA A 114 -4.59 1.10 10.28
N THR A 115 -3.35 0.74 9.94
CA THR A 115 -2.85 -0.64 10.07
C THR A 115 -2.87 -1.10 11.52
N PHE A 116 -2.34 -0.29 12.46
CA PHE A 116 -2.32 -0.65 13.86
C PHE A 116 -3.75 -0.89 14.41
N VAL A 117 -4.66 0.04 14.14
CA VAL A 117 -6.06 -0.06 14.59
C VAL A 117 -6.78 -1.23 13.89
N GLY A 118 -6.51 -1.47 12.60
CA GLY A 118 -7.01 -2.61 11.84
C GLY A 118 -6.66 -3.94 12.50
N VAL A 119 -5.36 -4.19 12.71
CA VAL A 119 -4.85 -5.45 13.29
C VAL A 119 -5.39 -5.66 14.71
N GLN A 120 -5.29 -4.64 15.57
CA GLN A 120 -5.77 -4.76 16.95
C GLN A 120 -7.30 -4.92 17.00
N GLY A 121 -8.02 -4.19 16.17
CA GLY A 121 -9.47 -4.28 16.06
C GLY A 121 -9.93 -5.65 15.58
N ALA A 122 -9.27 -6.23 14.58
CA ALA A 122 -9.56 -7.58 14.10
C ALA A 122 -9.33 -8.61 15.20
N LYS A 123 -8.20 -8.52 15.91
CA LYS A 123 -7.90 -9.39 17.06
C LYS A 123 -9.00 -9.31 18.13
N MET A 124 -9.38 -8.10 18.54
CA MET A 124 -10.44 -7.89 19.54
C MET A 124 -11.79 -8.40 19.04
N PHE A 125 -12.10 -8.22 17.76
CA PHE A 125 -13.32 -8.72 17.14
C PHE A 125 -13.40 -10.24 17.24
N PHE A 126 -12.37 -10.98 16.82
CA PHE A 126 -12.39 -12.45 16.88
C PHE A 126 -12.34 -12.98 18.31
N GLN A 127 -11.61 -12.34 19.22
CA GLN A 127 -11.65 -12.68 20.65
C GLN A 127 -13.05 -12.52 21.24
N SER A 128 -13.81 -11.50 20.84
CA SER A 128 -15.19 -11.31 21.29
C SER A 128 -16.16 -12.37 20.76
N ARG A 129 -15.84 -12.98 19.61
CA ARG A 129 -16.69 -13.95 18.88
C ARG A 129 -16.36 -15.40 19.22
N GLU A 130 -15.08 -15.72 19.36
CA GLU A 130 -14.55 -17.07 19.58
C GLU A 130 -14.14 -17.32 21.04
N GLY A 131 -14.08 -16.27 21.86
CA GLY A 131 -13.64 -16.33 23.26
C GLY A 131 -12.14 -16.12 23.44
N SER A 132 -11.67 -16.29 24.68
CA SER A 132 -10.28 -16.01 25.08
C SER A 132 -9.23 -16.91 24.41
N ASP A 133 -9.64 -18.06 23.87
CA ASP A 133 -8.76 -19.01 23.15
C ASP A 133 -8.93 -18.95 21.62
N SER A 134 -9.41 -17.81 21.09
CA SER A 134 -9.64 -17.58 19.65
C SER A 134 -8.46 -18.07 18.80
N LYS A 135 -8.77 -18.99 17.87
CA LYS A 135 -7.77 -19.51 16.92
C LYS A 135 -7.40 -18.44 15.90
N THR A 136 -8.38 -17.66 15.47
CA THR A 136 -8.18 -16.58 14.50
C THR A 136 -7.32 -15.46 15.07
N ALA A 137 -7.54 -15.07 16.34
CA ALA A 137 -6.67 -14.10 17.01
C ALA A 137 -5.21 -14.57 17.12
N LYS A 138 -4.98 -15.88 17.34
CA LYS A 138 -3.63 -16.46 17.35
C LYS A 138 -2.99 -16.48 15.96
N LEU A 139 -3.79 -16.72 14.91
CA LEU A 139 -3.32 -16.65 13.52
C LEU A 139 -2.87 -15.23 13.17
N ILE A 140 -3.67 -14.21 13.51
CA ILE A 140 -3.29 -12.80 13.33
C ILE A 140 -1.98 -12.48 14.07
N ASP A 141 -1.80 -12.99 15.30
CA ASP A 141 -0.55 -12.81 16.04
C ASP A 141 0.65 -13.47 15.33
N GLN A 142 0.46 -14.64 14.71
CA GLN A 142 1.51 -15.33 13.93
C GLN A 142 1.85 -14.57 12.65
N GLU A 143 0.85 -14.13 11.90
CA GLU A 143 1.04 -13.31 10.69
C GLU A 143 1.80 -12.01 11.03
N GLN A 144 1.52 -11.39 12.18
CA GLN A 144 2.26 -10.22 12.63
C GLN A 144 3.73 -10.52 13.00
N LEU A 145 4.02 -11.69 13.56
CA LEU A 145 5.39 -12.12 13.81
C LEU A 145 6.17 -12.29 12.51
N ASP A 146 5.56 -12.93 11.50
CA ASP A 146 6.17 -13.11 10.19
C ASP A 146 6.39 -11.77 9.48
N LEU A 147 5.40 -10.88 9.53
CA LEU A 147 5.52 -9.52 9.00
C LEU A 147 6.62 -8.72 9.69
N ASN A 148 6.80 -8.86 11.01
CA ASN A 148 7.86 -8.21 11.75
C ASN A 148 9.25 -8.75 11.35
N ALA A 149 9.38 -10.07 11.20
CA ALA A 149 10.62 -10.69 10.75
C ALA A 149 10.98 -10.23 9.33
N PHE A 150 10.01 -10.24 8.41
CA PHE A 150 10.21 -9.75 7.05
C PHE A 150 10.53 -8.25 7.00
N SER A 151 9.85 -7.44 7.81
CA SER A 151 10.09 -6.00 7.90
C SER A 151 11.50 -5.69 8.39
N HIS A 152 12.00 -6.46 9.35
CA HIS A 152 13.37 -6.33 9.84
C HIS A 152 14.37 -6.65 8.72
N PHE A 153 14.23 -7.81 8.07
CA PHE A 153 15.05 -8.22 6.94
C PHE A 153 15.08 -7.17 5.82
N ILE A 154 13.91 -6.75 5.32
CA ILE A 154 13.82 -5.76 4.24
C ILE A 154 14.38 -4.40 4.66
N SER A 155 14.23 -3.99 5.92
CA SER A 155 14.77 -2.71 6.38
C SER A 155 16.30 -2.68 6.33
N GLU A 156 16.95 -3.79 6.63
CA GLU A 156 18.41 -3.92 6.55
C GLU A 156 18.89 -3.89 5.09
N GLU A 157 18.22 -4.62 4.20
CA GLU A 157 18.53 -4.62 2.77
C GLU A 157 18.28 -3.24 2.13
N LEU A 158 17.20 -2.55 2.51
CA LEU A 158 16.92 -1.18 2.04
C LEU A 158 17.97 -0.19 2.53
N ALA A 159 18.52 -0.36 3.74
CA ALA A 159 19.58 0.50 4.24
C ALA A 159 20.87 0.33 3.40
N GLN A 160 21.25 -0.91 3.10
CA GLN A 160 22.39 -1.21 2.25
C GLN A 160 22.20 -0.66 0.83
N LEU A 161 21.02 -0.88 0.25
CA LEU A 161 20.70 -0.38 -1.09
C LEU A 161 20.70 1.15 -1.13
N LYS A 162 20.16 1.81 -0.08
CA LYS A 162 20.18 3.27 0.01
C LYS A 162 21.60 3.82 0.06
N GLU A 163 22.50 3.18 0.79
CA GLU A 163 23.91 3.56 0.83
C GLU A 163 24.58 3.37 -0.55
N TRP A 164 24.28 2.27 -1.22
CA TRP A 164 24.76 2.03 -2.58
C TRP A 164 24.33 3.14 -3.56
N TYR A 165 23.04 3.52 -3.56
CA TYR A 165 22.54 4.63 -4.39
C TYR A 165 23.15 5.99 -4.05
N ASN A 166 23.61 6.21 -2.82
CA ASN A 166 24.26 7.48 -2.42
C ASN A 166 25.76 7.52 -2.77
N THR A 167 26.38 6.36 -2.97
CA THR A 167 27.83 6.23 -3.21
C THR A 167 28.19 6.05 -4.69
N HIS A 168 27.20 5.84 -5.56
CA HIS A 168 27.38 5.67 -7.00
C HIS A 168 26.77 6.84 -7.77
N SER A 169 27.40 7.20 -8.88
CA SER A 169 26.89 8.21 -9.81
C SER A 169 25.67 7.70 -10.58
N SER A 170 24.82 8.61 -11.06
CA SER A 170 23.67 8.24 -11.89
C SER A 170 24.06 7.47 -13.15
N GLU A 171 25.28 7.66 -13.67
CA GLU A 171 25.80 6.91 -14.82
C GLU A 171 26.15 5.45 -14.47
N GLU A 172 26.78 5.22 -13.31
CA GLU A 172 27.10 3.87 -12.82
C GLU A 172 25.82 3.08 -12.51
N ILE A 173 24.85 3.73 -11.85
CA ILE A 173 23.57 3.13 -11.52
C ILE A 173 22.79 2.72 -12.78
N ARG A 174 22.83 3.53 -13.83
CA ARG A 174 22.16 3.22 -15.10
C ARG A 174 22.80 2.03 -15.82
N LYS A 175 24.13 1.89 -15.78
CA LYS A 175 24.85 0.77 -16.41
C LYS A 175 24.58 -0.58 -15.75
N GLU A 176 24.36 -0.60 -14.44
CA GLU A 176 24.02 -1.83 -13.69
C GLU A 176 22.58 -2.32 -13.95
N LYS A 177 21.72 -1.46 -14.52
CA LYS A 177 20.31 -1.79 -14.83
C LYS A 177 20.07 -2.35 -16.23
N GLU A 178 21.05 -2.26 -17.14
CA GLU A 178 21.01 -2.78 -18.52
C GLU A 178 21.44 -4.25 -18.61
#